data_AF-A0A521P9F8-F1
#
_entry.id   AF-A0A521P9F8-F1
#
_cell.length_a   1.000
_cell.length_b   1.000
_cell.length_c   1.000
_cell.angle_alpha   90.00
_cell.angle_beta   90.00
_cell.angle_gamma   90.00
#
_symmetry.space_group_name_H-M   'P 1'
#
loop_
_entity.id
_entity.type
_entity.pdbx_description
1 polymer ?
#
loop_
_entity_poly.entity_id
_entity_poly.type
_entity_poly.pdbx_seq_one_letter_code
_entity_poly.pdbx_strand_id
1 'polypeptide(L)' 'MTLAHDIAALEQRIAQEEEKRDAWRAVGANEKYMEAYGMVEALELQLERKLLQSGSYKE' A
#
# COMPACT_ATOMS: atom_id res chain seq x y z
N MET A 1 -8.39 -13.00 -11.75
CA MET A 1 -8.60 -11.65 -11.21
C MET A 1 -8.14 -10.65 -12.24
N THR A 2 -8.91 -9.59 -12.49
CA THR A 2 -8.52 -8.53 -13.42
C THR A 2 -7.52 -7.60 -12.73
N LEU A 3 -6.66 -6.94 -13.52
CA LEU A 3 -5.70 -5.96 -13.01
C LEU A 3 -6.38 -4.87 -12.16
N ALA A 4 -7.56 -4.39 -12.58
CA ALA A 4 -8.34 -3.41 -11.83
C ALA A 4 -8.76 -3.91 -10.44
N HIS A 5 -9.07 -5.21 -10.31
CA HIS A 5 -9.39 -5.81 -9.02
C HIS A 5 -8.15 -5.92 -8.12
N ASP A 6 -6.99 -6.20 -8.71
CA ASP A 6 -5.71 -6.30 -7.99
C ASP A 6 -5.24 -4.92 -7.49
N ILE A 7 -5.41 -3.88 -8.31
CA ILE A 7 -5.18 -2.48 -7.93
C ILE A 7 -6.10 -2.08 -6.77
N ALA A 8 -7.40 -2.30 -6.89
CA ALA A 8 -8.36 -1.95 -5.84
C ALA A 8 -8.06 -2.70 -4.52
N ALA A 9 -7.63 -3.96 -4.60
CA ALA A 9 -7.23 -4.73 -3.43
C ALA A 9 -5.96 -4.19 -2.77
N LEU A 10 -5.00 -3.67 -3.55
CA LEU A 10 -3.80 -3.02 -3.04
C LEU A 10 -4.13 -1.67 -2.39
N GLU A 11 -4.95 -0.84 -3.01
CA GLU A 11 -5.41 0.43 -2.44
C GLU A 11 -6.15 0.21 -1.11
N GLN A 12 -7.03 -0.80 -1.05
CA GLN A 12 -7.71 -1.19 0.19
C GLN A 12 -6.73 -1.65 1.29
N ARG A 13 -5.63 -2.33 0.93
CA ARG A 13 -4.61 -2.75 1.90
C ARG A 13 -3.76 -1.56 2.37
N ILE A 14 -3.42 -0.64 1.48
CA ILE A 14 -2.71 0.60 1.83
C ILE A 14 -3.53 1.38 2.87
N ALA A 15 -4.81 1.62 2.61
CA ALA A 15 -5.68 2.34 3.53
C ALA A 15 -5.76 1.69 4.92
N GLN A 16 -5.80 0.35 4.99
CA GLN A 16 -5.79 -0.39 6.27
C GLN A 16 -4.46 -0.26 7.02
N GLU A 17 -3.33 -0.32 6.32
CA GLU A 17 -2.02 -0.15 6.96
C GLU A 17 -1.77 1.31 7.38
N GLU A 18 -2.34 2.28 6.67
CA GLU A 18 -2.33 3.69 7.08
C GLU A 18 -3.16 3.93 8.35
N GLU A 19 -4.34 3.30 8.46
CA GLU A 19 -5.15 3.35 9.68
C GLU A 19 -4.40 2.73 10.87
N LYS A 20 -3.73 1.58 10.66
CA LYS A 20 -2.87 0.98 11.69
C LYS A 20 -1.70 1.88 12.06
N ARG A 21 -1.05 2.50 11.08
CA ARG A 21 0.04 3.47 11.31
C ARG A 21 -0.45 4.62 12.18
N ASP A 22 -1.64 5.16 11.90
CA ASP A 22 -2.21 6.25 12.69
C ASP A 22 -2.56 5.80 14.12
N ALA A 23 -3.11 4.60 14.27
CA ALA A 23 -3.33 3.99 15.58
C ALA A 23 -2.03 3.79 16.36
N TRP A 24 -0.95 3.31 15.72
CA TRP A 24 0.37 3.17 16.35
C TRP A 24 1.00 4.51 16.71
N ARG A 25 0.82 5.54 15.88
CA ARG A 25 1.22 6.91 16.16
C ARG A 25 0.50 7.44 17.39
N ALA A 26 -0.81 7.22 17.50
CA ALA A 26 -1.63 7.70 18.61
C ALA A 26 -1.22 7.09 19.95
N VAL A 27 -0.81 5.82 19.97
CA VAL A 27 -0.35 5.13 21.19
C VAL A 27 1.17 5.25 21.44
N GLY A 28 1.90 5.95 20.56
CA GLY A 28 3.35 6.14 20.68
C GLY A 28 4.19 4.87 20.44
N ALA A 29 3.64 3.85 19.78
CA ALA A 29 4.33 2.60 19.48
C ALA A 29 5.23 2.76 18.26
N ASN A 30 6.40 3.39 18.45
CA ASN A 30 7.27 3.83 17.36
C ASN A 30 7.80 2.67 16.49
N GLU A 31 8.07 1.50 17.07
CA GLU A 31 8.48 0.30 16.34
C GLU A 31 7.38 -0.17 15.38
N LYS A 32 6.16 -0.33 15.89
CA LYS A 32 5.00 -0.74 15.09
C LYS A 32 4.59 0.31 14.06
N TYR A 33 4.79 1.59 14.39
CA TYR A 33 4.60 2.69 13.45
C TYR A 33 5.58 2.57 12.28
N MET A 34 6.87 2.32 12.55
CA MET A 34 7.88 2.11 11.51
C MET A 34 7.58 0.87 10.66
N GLU A 35 7.15 -0.24 11.27
CA GLU A 35 6.74 -1.45 10.55
C GLU A 35 5.54 -1.18 9.63
N ALA A 36 4.49 -0.53 10.14
CA ALA A 36 3.31 -0.17 9.35
C ALA A 36 3.67 0.82 8.22
N TYR A 37 4.55 1.79 8.50
CA TYR A 37 5.05 2.74 7.51
C TYR A 37 5.81 2.03 6.37
N GLY A 38 6.72 1.12 6.70
CA GLY A 38 7.43 0.32 5.69
C GLY A 38 6.50 -0.60 4.88
N MET A 39 5.43 -1.12 5.51
CA MET A 39 4.41 -1.89 4.81
C MET A 39 3.61 -1.03 3.81
N VAL A 40 3.23 0.19 4.20
CA VAL A 40 2.55 1.16 3.31
C VAL A 40 3.43 1.46 2.11
N GLU A 41 4.70 1.85 2.31
CA GLU A 41 5.63 2.13 1.19
C GLU A 41 5.80 0.92 0.26
N ALA A 42 5.93 -0.29 0.81
CA ALA A 42 6.08 -1.51 0.00
C ALA A 42 4.82 -1.82 -0.83
N LEU A 43 3.64 -1.50 -0.32
CA LEU A 43 2.37 -1.66 -1.03
C LEU A 43 2.19 -0.58 -2.10
N GLU A 44 2.56 0.67 -1.82
CA GLU A 44 2.53 1.78 -2.79
C GLU A 44 3.49 1.51 -3.97
N LEU A 45 4.71 1.02 -3.71
CA LEU A 45 5.65 0.62 -4.76
C LEU A 45 5.15 -0.57 -5.61
N GLN A 46 4.36 -1.46 -5.02
CA GLN A 46 3.73 -2.55 -5.77
C GLN A 46 2.58 -2.05 -6.64
N LEU A 47 1.79 -1.13 -6.12
CA LEU A 47 0.71 -0.48 -6.86
C LEU A 47 1.26 0.32 -8.04
N GLU A 48 2.28 1.16 -7.81
CA GLU A 48 2.96 1.92 -8.85
C GLU A 48 3.52 1.01 -9.95
N ARG A 49 4.22 -0.08 -9.58
CA ARG A 49 4.73 -1.03 -10.57
C ARG A 49 3.63 -1.69 -11.41
N LYS A 50 2.48 -2.01 -10.81
CA LYS A 50 1.33 -2.58 -11.53
C LYS A 50 0.67 -1.55 -12.45
N LEU A 51 0.57 -0.30 -12.03
CA LEU A 51 0.06 0.79 -12.85
C LEU A 51 0.98 1.08 -14.04
N LEU A 52 2.30 1.12 -13.81
CA LEU A 52 3.31 1.27 -14.86
C LEU A 52 3.28 0.09 -15.84
N GLN A 53 3.21 -1.14 -15.33
CA GLN A 53 3.10 -2.33 -16.18
C GLN A 53 1.83 -2.30 -17.02
N SER A 54 0.70 -1.87 -16.45
CA SER A 54 -0.55 -1.70 -17.19
C SER A 54 -0.50 -0.62 -18.26
N GLY A 55 0.23 0.47 -18.01
CA GLY A 55 0.44 1.54 -18.98
C GLY A 55 1.42 1.15 -20.09
N SER A 56 2.36 0.26 -19.79
CA SER A 56 3.41 -0.20 -20.72
C SER A 56 2.95 -1.30 -21.69
N TYR A 57 1.77 -1.90 -21.51
CA TYR A 57 1.15 -2.84 -22.49
C TYR A 57 0.49 -2.11 -23.68
N LYS A 58 0.98 -0.93 -24.04
CA LYS A 58 0.50 -0.10 -25.16
C LYS A 58 1.69 0.37 -26.02
N GLU A 59 2.52 -0.56 -26.47
CA GLU A 59 3.45 -0.35 -27.59
C GLU A 59 3.40 -1.54 -28.55
#